data_AF-A0A8E6B3L7-F1
#
_entry.id   AF-A0A8E6B3L7-F1
#
_cell.length_a   1.000
_cell.length_b   1.000
_cell.length_c   1.000
_cell.angle_alpha   90.00
_cell.angle_beta   90.00
_cell.angle_gamma   90.00
#
_symmetry.space_group_name_H-M   'P 1'
#
loop_
_entity.id
_entity.type
_entity.pdbx_description
1 polymer ?
#
loop_
_entity_poly.entity_id
_entity_poly.type
_entity_poly.pdbx_seq_one_letter_code
_entity_poly.pdbx_strand_id
1 'polypeptide(L)'
;MSTKKTTATSRSVKAKTEVPEKTQSTADRKAAEAQLLTLVDKFAPAHLPLLVAVRKALRKRLPTAIEVVYEYRDSFVISYTPNERGYEGVLALRGSAKGVQLYFNRGKELSDPEKLLQGSGKQTRLIEVENKSTLSQPGVARLIDQALTLNPVPFASTGRGAVVIRSTTASKRTSPKTAPKAVKAAKASGSRQGKKG
;
A
#
# COMPACT_ATOMS: atom_id res chain seq x y z
N MET A 1 70.63 2.91 5.99
CA MET A 1 69.66 2.01 5.31
C MET A 1 68.65 2.85 4.56
N SER A 2 68.20 2.35 3.40
CA SER A 2 67.58 3.03 2.27
C SER A 2 66.34 3.90 2.53
N THR A 3 66.30 4.99 1.76
CA THR A 3 65.17 5.85 1.41
C THR A 3 64.11 5.14 0.53
N LYS A 4 62.82 5.48 0.67
CA LYS A 4 61.99 6.15 -0.36
C LYS A 4 60.49 6.21 0.01
N LYS A 5 59.85 7.21 -0.60
CA LYS A 5 58.57 7.89 -0.36
C LYS A 5 57.42 7.28 -1.20
N THR A 6 56.18 7.73 -0.92
CA THR A 6 54.97 7.73 -1.80
C THR A 6 54.18 6.40 -1.83
N THR A 7 52.85 6.30 -1.77
CA THR A 7 51.76 7.16 -2.27
C THR A 7 50.43 6.80 -1.59
N ALA A 8 49.59 7.80 -1.32
CA ALA A 8 48.18 7.64 -0.98
C ALA A 8 47.36 7.11 -2.17
N THR A 9 46.49 6.13 -1.95
CA THR A 9 45.41 5.79 -2.88
C THR A 9 44.13 5.53 -2.10
N SER A 10 43.33 6.58 -2.01
CA SER A 10 41.91 6.54 -1.67
C SER A 10 41.17 5.67 -2.69
N ARG A 11 40.57 4.57 -2.25
CA ARG A 11 39.57 3.85 -3.06
C ARG A 11 38.18 4.29 -2.63
N SER A 12 37.71 5.35 -3.28
CA SER A 12 36.28 5.64 -3.42
C SER A 12 35.63 4.50 -4.19
N VAL A 13 34.92 3.62 -3.48
CA VAL A 13 33.94 2.75 -4.14
C VAL A 13 32.67 3.59 -4.30
N LYS A 14 32.52 4.16 -5.50
CA LYS A 14 31.23 4.65 -6.00
C LYS A 14 30.25 3.47 -6.00
N ALA A 15 29.39 3.40 -4.99
CA ALA A 15 28.16 2.64 -5.10
C ALA A 15 27.25 3.39 -6.08
N LYS A 16 27.10 2.81 -7.26
CA LYS A 16 26.25 3.30 -8.34
C LYS A 16 24.78 3.16 -7.90
N THR A 17 24.16 4.31 -7.71
CA THR A 17 22.73 4.58 -7.69
C THR A 17 22.00 3.84 -8.81
N GLU A 18 20.87 3.21 -8.47
CA GLU A 18 19.60 3.22 -9.23
C GLU A 18 18.58 2.32 -8.51
N VAL A 19 17.94 2.85 -7.46
CA VAL A 19 16.60 2.37 -7.09
C VAL A 19 15.62 3.20 -7.92
N PRO A 20 14.83 2.63 -8.83
CA PRO A 20 13.86 3.41 -9.59
C PRO A 20 12.73 3.80 -8.64
N GLU A 21 12.87 4.97 -8.03
CA GLU A 21 11.85 5.64 -7.24
C GLU A 21 10.68 6.00 -8.18
N LYS A 22 9.76 5.06 -8.41
CA LYS A 22 8.56 5.28 -9.21
C LYS A 22 7.66 6.29 -8.49
N THR A 23 7.97 7.57 -8.66
CA THR A 23 7.12 8.67 -8.22
C THR A 23 5.89 8.72 -9.14
N GLN A 24 4.70 8.56 -8.57
CA GLN A 24 3.43 8.69 -9.31
C GLN A 24 3.34 10.05 -9.99
N SER A 25 3.02 10.08 -11.29
CA SER A 25 2.87 11.33 -12.03
C SER A 25 1.77 12.22 -11.43
N THR A 26 1.87 13.54 -11.60
CA THR A 26 0.86 14.48 -11.13
C THR A 26 -0.52 14.20 -11.73
N ALA A 27 -0.57 13.82 -13.01
CA ALA A 27 -1.80 13.48 -13.71
C ALA A 27 -2.45 12.21 -13.12
N ASP A 28 -1.67 11.14 -12.95
CA ASP A 28 -2.16 9.90 -12.34
C ASP A 28 -2.64 10.12 -10.92
N ARG A 29 -1.93 10.97 -10.17
CA ARG A 29 -2.31 11.33 -8.81
C ARG A 29 -3.63 12.10 -8.76
N LYS A 30 -3.80 13.09 -9.64
CA LYS A 30 -5.05 13.85 -9.73
C LYS A 30 -6.23 12.94 -10.08
N ALA A 31 -6.03 12.00 -11.00
CA ALA A 31 -7.05 11.00 -11.35
C ALA A 31 -7.40 10.09 -10.17
N ALA A 32 -6.41 9.59 -9.44
CA ALA A 32 -6.64 8.76 -8.25
C ALA A 32 -7.36 9.52 -7.12
N GLU A 33 -6.98 10.78 -6.88
CA GLU A 33 -7.65 11.63 -5.89
C GLU A 33 -9.11 11.92 -6.27
N ALA A 34 -9.40 12.17 -7.56
CA ALA A 34 -10.76 12.36 -8.04
C ALA A 34 -11.62 11.10 -7.85
N GLN A 35 -11.07 9.91 -8.18
CA GLN A 35 -11.76 8.64 -7.95
C GLN A 35 -12.03 8.38 -6.46
N LEU A 36 -11.08 8.69 -5.58
CA LEU A 36 -11.33 8.57 -4.14
C LEU A 36 -12.45 9.50 -3.68
N LEU A 37 -12.50 10.75 -4.15
CA LEU A 37 -13.60 11.66 -3.83
C LEU A 37 -14.95 11.10 -4.28
N THR A 38 -15.03 10.51 -5.47
CA THR A 38 -16.25 9.80 -5.92
C THR A 38 -16.65 8.67 -4.97
N LEU A 39 -15.70 7.92 -4.40
CA LEU A 39 -16.01 6.89 -3.40
C LEU A 39 -16.51 7.49 -2.08
N VAL A 40 -15.94 8.62 -1.66
CA VAL A 40 -16.43 9.33 -0.46
C VAL A 40 -17.86 9.81 -0.68
N ASP A 41 -18.14 10.45 -1.82
CA ASP A 41 -19.48 10.94 -2.16
C ASP A 41 -20.49 9.79 -2.27
N LYS A 42 -20.07 8.65 -2.80
CA LYS A 42 -20.92 7.45 -2.93
C LYS A 42 -21.25 6.80 -1.59
N PHE A 43 -20.27 6.66 -0.69
CA PHE A 43 -20.43 5.80 0.49
C PHE A 43 -20.53 6.55 1.81
N ALA A 44 -19.97 7.74 1.92
CA ALA A 44 -19.87 8.49 3.17
C ALA A 44 -19.97 10.02 2.96
N PRO A 45 -20.95 10.53 2.19
CA PRO A 45 -21.02 11.96 1.85
C PRO A 45 -21.14 12.85 3.10
N ALA A 46 -21.88 12.41 4.11
CA ALA A 46 -22.02 13.11 5.39
C ALA A 46 -20.70 13.24 6.19
N HIS A 47 -19.70 12.40 5.88
CA HIS A 47 -18.43 12.34 6.60
C HIS A 47 -17.25 12.90 5.79
N LEU A 48 -17.50 13.53 4.62
CA LEU A 48 -16.45 14.08 3.77
C LEU A 48 -15.46 15.00 4.54
N PRO A 49 -15.91 15.99 5.33
CA PRO A 49 -14.98 16.87 6.06
C PRO A 49 -14.09 16.11 7.04
N LEU A 50 -14.66 15.09 7.72
CA LEU A 50 -13.95 14.28 8.69
C LEU A 50 -12.92 13.38 8.01
N LEU A 51 -13.30 12.69 6.93
CA LEU A 51 -12.40 11.85 6.14
C LEU A 51 -11.22 12.66 5.59
N VAL A 52 -11.47 13.86 5.06
CA VAL A 52 -10.42 14.77 4.58
C VAL A 52 -9.47 15.16 5.72
N ALA A 53 -9.99 15.52 6.89
CA ALA A 53 -9.18 15.93 8.04
C ALA A 53 -8.32 14.77 8.57
N VAL A 54 -8.91 13.59 8.74
CA VAL A 54 -8.24 12.39 9.26
C VAL A 54 -7.16 11.90 8.29
N ARG A 55 -7.49 11.83 6.99
CA ARG A 55 -6.51 11.46 5.95
C ARG A 55 -5.35 12.46 5.89
N LYS A 56 -5.61 13.76 6.02
CA LYS A 56 -4.55 14.78 6.11
C LYS A 56 -3.65 14.55 7.32
N ALA A 57 -4.21 14.21 8.48
CA ALA A 57 -3.42 13.91 9.68
C ALA A 57 -2.57 12.64 9.51
N LEU A 58 -3.14 11.57 8.92
CA LEU A 58 -2.42 10.33 8.63
C LEU A 58 -1.29 10.55 7.61
N ARG A 59 -1.51 11.34 6.55
CA ARG A 59 -0.46 11.73 5.58
C ARG A 59 0.69 12.52 6.20
N LYS A 60 0.42 13.32 7.23
CA LYS A 60 1.48 14.02 7.97
C LYS A 60 2.32 13.06 8.81
N ARG A 61 1.69 12.06 9.44
CA ARG A 61 2.39 11.01 10.20
C ARG A 61 3.11 10.01 9.30
N LEU A 62 2.56 9.75 8.11
CA LEU A 62 3.02 8.72 7.17
C LEU A 62 3.20 9.31 5.75
N PRO A 63 4.14 10.23 5.54
CA PRO A 63 4.29 10.93 4.26
C PRO A 63 4.69 10.00 3.09
N THR A 64 5.33 8.89 3.41
CA THR A 64 5.84 7.92 2.43
C THR A 64 4.94 6.69 2.27
N ALA A 65 3.86 6.57 3.06
CA ALA A 65 2.93 5.45 2.96
C ALA A 65 2.16 5.48 1.63
N ILE A 66 2.07 4.32 0.99
CA ILE A 66 1.20 4.11 -0.15
C ILE A 66 -0.22 3.94 0.37
N GLU A 67 -1.14 4.76 -0.17
CA GLU A 67 -2.57 4.67 0.08
C GLU A 67 -3.20 3.75 -0.96
N VAL A 68 -3.49 2.50 -0.58
CA VAL A 68 -4.20 1.55 -1.43
C VAL A 68 -5.68 1.59 -1.09
N VAL A 69 -6.49 2.09 -2.02
CA VAL A 69 -7.93 2.31 -1.83
C VAL A 69 -8.71 1.14 -2.41
N TYR A 70 -9.53 0.50 -1.59
CA TYR A 70 -10.45 -0.57 -1.99
C TYR A 70 -11.89 -0.08 -1.93
N GLU A 71 -12.65 -0.41 -2.96
CA GLU A 71 -14.10 -0.26 -2.97
C GLU A 71 -14.75 -1.56 -2.49
N TYR A 72 -15.64 -1.45 -1.51
CA TYR A 72 -16.50 -2.54 -1.05
C TYR A 72 -17.96 -2.21 -1.36
N ARG A 73 -18.88 -3.13 -1.00
CA ARG A 73 -20.31 -3.01 -1.31
C ARG A 73 -20.95 -1.77 -0.70
N ASP A 74 -20.61 -1.43 0.55
CA ASP A 74 -21.27 -0.39 1.35
C ASP A 74 -20.29 0.65 1.91
N SER A 75 -19.02 0.54 1.53
CA SER A 75 -17.93 1.29 2.13
C SER A 75 -16.71 1.30 1.22
N PHE A 76 -15.74 2.15 1.56
CA PHE A 76 -14.40 2.10 0.99
C PHE A 76 -13.38 2.02 2.12
N VAL A 77 -12.19 1.51 1.82
CA VAL A 77 -11.08 1.43 2.76
C VAL A 77 -9.82 1.96 2.11
N ILE A 78 -9.11 2.84 2.80
CA ILE A 78 -7.77 3.31 2.44
C ILE A 78 -6.77 2.60 3.35
N SER A 79 -6.00 1.67 2.81
CA SER A 79 -4.91 1.03 3.55
C SER A 79 -3.61 1.83 3.40
N TYR A 80 -2.91 2.05 4.52
CA TYR A 80 -1.60 2.71 4.57
C TYR A 80 -0.52 1.65 4.71
N THR A 81 0.22 1.44 3.63
CA THR A 81 1.18 0.33 3.49
C THR A 81 2.55 0.83 3.04
N PRO A 82 3.65 0.20 3.49
CA PRO A 82 5.00 0.50 3.01
C PRO A 82 5.25 0.00 1.58
N ASN A 83 4.35 -0.82 1.02
CA ASN A 83 4.47 -1.43 -0.31
C ASN A 83 3.14 -1.38 -1.08
N GLU A 84 3.07 -1.94 -2.29
CA GLU A 84 1.83 -1.88 -3.10
C GLU A 84 0.72 -2.86 -2.65
N ARG A 85 0.96 -3.65 -1.59
CA ARG A 85 0.04 -4.66 -1.07
C ARG A 85 -0.75 -4.07 0.09
N GLY A 86 -1.97 -3.60 -0.21
CA GLY A 86 -2.82 -2.97 0.81
C GLY A 86 -3.23 -3.89 1.96
N TYR A 87 -3.29 -5.21 1.76
CA TYR A 87 -3.58 -6.16 2.85
C TYR A 87 -2.42 -6.32 3.84
N GLU A 88 -1.21 -5.87 3.49
CA GLU A 88 -0.03 -5.80 4.39
C GLU A 88 0.09 -4.42 5.06
N GLY A 89 -0.92 -3.56 4.93
CA GLY A 89 -0.90 -2.23 5.55
C GLY A 89 -0.80 -2.28 7.07
N VAL A 90 -0.38 -1.18 7.67
CA VAL A 90 -0.30 -1.04 9.13
C VAL A 90 -1.64 -0.57 9.69
N LEU A 91 -2.17 0.47 9.06
CA LEU A 91 -3.41 1.13 9.40
C LEU A 91 -4.34 1.11 8.20
N ALA A 92 -5.65 1.15 8.43
CA ALA A 92 -6.61 1.38 7.38
C ALA A 92 -7.72 2.32 7.81
N LEU A 93 -8.10 3.27 6.96
CA LEU A 93 -9.19 4.21 7.18
C LEU A 93 -10.40 3.75 6.37
N ARG A 94 -11.49 3.37 7.05
CA ARG A 94 -12.76 3.04 6.40
C ARG A 94 -13.71 4.21 6.47
N GLY A 95 -14.39 4.47 5.36
CA GLY A 95 -15.56 5.36 5.31
C GLY A 95 -16.80 4.59 4.86
N SER A 96 -17.92 4.83 5.54
CA SER A 96 -19.23 4.27 5.22
C SER A 96 -20.34 5.21 5.69
N ALA A 97 -21.59 4.88 5.37
CA ALA A 97 -22.76 5.61 5.86
C ALA A 97 -22.89 5.56 7.40
N LYS A 98 -22.25 4.58 8.06
CA LYS A 98 -22.25 4.43 9.52
C LYS A 98 -21.22 5.31 10.21
N GLY A 99 -20.26 5.87 9.48
CA GLY A 99 -19.16 6.65 10.06
C GLY A 99 -17.79 6.29 9.49
N VAL A 100 -16.78 6.79 10.21
CA VAL A 100 -15.36 6.67 9.87
C VAL A 100 -14.68 5.81 10.94
N GLN A 101 -13.90 4.82 10.52
CA GLN A 101 -13.22 3.88 11.42
C GLN A 101 -11.74 3.79 11.06
N LEU A 102 -10.87 3.85 12.07
CA LEU A 102 -9.44 3.61 11.95
C LEU A 102 -9.12 2.19 12.42
N TYR A 103 -8.70 1.34 11.49
CA TYR A 103 -8.29 -0.03 11.75
C TYR A 103 -6.79 -0.12 12.00
N PHE A 104 -6.43 -1.01 12.92
CA PHE A 104 -5.07 -1.43 13.23
C PHE A 104 -4.95 -2.90 12.83
N ASN A 105 -4.18 -3.20 11.79
CA ASN A 105 -4.16 -4.55 11.21
C ASN A 105 -3.62 -5.61 12.19
N ARG A 106 -2.63 -5.23 13.00
CA ARG A 106 -2.10 -6.02 14.13
C ARG A 106 -2.60 -5.51 15.48
N GLY A 107 -3.85 -5.03 15.53
CA GLY A 107 -4.43 -4.38 16.70
C GLY A 107 -4.45 -5.23 17.98
N LYS A 108 -4.54 -6.55 17.87
CA LYS A 108 -4.51 -7.48 19.03
C LYS A 108 -3.17 -7.46 19.79
N GLU A 109 -2.10 -7.04 19.13
CA GLU A 109 -0.75 -7.01 19.71
C GLU A 109 -0.44 -5.66 20.39
N LEU A 110 -1.34 -4.69 20.28
CA LEU A 110 -1.16 -3.36 20.86
C LEU A 110 -1.50 -3.37 22.36
N SER A 111 -0.66 -2.70 23.15
CA SER A 111 -0.98 -2.40 24.53
C SER A 111 -1.99 -1.26 24.57
N ASP A 112 -3.20 -1.57 25.05
CA ASP A 112 -4.34 -0.66 25.12
C ASP A 112 -4.89 -0.56 26.56
N PRO A 113 -4.16 0.08 27.48
CA PRO A 113 -4.59 0.22 28.88
C PRO A 113 -5.85 1.07 29.05
N GLU A 114 -6.11 1.98 28.11
CA GLU A 114 -7.29 2.86 28.09
C GLU A 114 -8.52 2.18 27.46
N LYS A 115 -8.37 0.96 26.91
CA LYS A 115 -9.44 0.17 26.27
C LYS A 115 -10.14 0.92 25.14
N LEU A 116 -9.38 1.65 24.33
CA LEU A 116 -9.89 2.40 23.18
C LEU A 116 -10.21 1.49 21.99
N LEU A 117 -9.52 0.35 21.88
CA LEU A 117 -9.64 -0.58 20.76
C LEU A 117 -10.93 -1.40 20.86
N GLN A 118 -11.66 -1.43 19.75
CA GLN A 118 -12.88 -2.19 19.58
C GLN A 118 -12.70 -3.32 18.55
N GLY A 119 -13.68 -4.23 18.54
CA GLY A 119 -13.76 -5.33 17.59
C GLY A 119 -13.12 -6.64 18.09
N SER A 120 -13.62 -7.75 17.57
CA SER A 120 -13.26 -9.12 17.96
C SER A 120 -12.55 -9.91 16.86
N GLY A 121 -12.07 -9.22 15.81
CA GLY A 121 -11.35 -9.86 14.71
C GLY A 121 -10.10 -10.62 15.17
N LYS A 122 -9.65 -11.60 14.38
CA LYS A 122 -8.51 -12.48 14.72
C LYS A 122 -7.24 -11.68 15.05
N GLN A 123 -6.97 -10.62 14.28
CA GLN A 123 -5.80 -9.74 14.45
C GLN A 123 -6.19 -8.28 14.56
N THR A 124 -7.16 -7.86 13.76
CA THR A 124 -7.51 -6.45 13.62
C THR A 124 -8.29 -5.94 14.83
N ARG A 125 -8.00 -4.69 15.21
CA ARG A 125 -8.83 -3.87 16.09
C ARG A 125 -9.15 -2.56 15.38
N LEU A 126 -10.14 -1.82 15.88
CA LEU A 126 -10.51 -0.52 15.33
C LEU A 126 -10.79 0.51 16.41
N ILE A 127 -10.76 1.77 16.01
CA ILE A 127 -11.28 2.91 16.77
C ILE A 127 -12.30 3.61 15.89
N GLU A 128 -13.44 3.98 16.46
CA GLU A 128 -14.39 4.87 15.79
C GLU A 128 -13.86 6.30 15.82
N VAL A 129 -13.83 6.94 14.65
CA VAL A 129 -13.31 8.30 14.52
C VAL A 129 -14.50 9.25 14.57
N GLU A 130 -14.72 9.84 15.73
CA GLU A 130 -15.83 10.76 15.96
C GLU A 130 -15.56 12.17 15.42
N ASN A 131 -14.30 12.61 15.52
CA ASN A 131 -13.92 13.97 15.14
C ASN A 131 -12.44 14.07 14.73
N LYS A 132 -12.06 15.24 14.20
CA LYS A 132 -10.70 15.50 13.70
C LYS A 132 -9.61 15.39 14.78
N SER A 133 -9.97 15.51 16.05
CA SER A 133 -9.04 15.47 17.19
C SER A 133 -8.81 14.06 17.72
N THR A 134 -9.60 13.05 17.31
CA THR A 134 -9.44 11.66 17.76
C THR A 134 -7.99 11.17 17.59
N LEU A 135 -7.36 11.44 16.45
CA LEU A 135 -5.96 11.02 16.19
C LEU A 135 -4.92 11.75 17.05
N SER A 136 -5.28 12.87 17.66
CA SER A 136 -4.41 13.64 18.56
C SER A 136 -4.63 13.29 20.03
N GLN A 137 -5.63 12.47 20.35
CA GLN A 137 -5.78 11.94 21.70
C GLN A 137 -4.54 11.11 22.05
N PRO A 138 -3.93 11.31 23.25
CA PRO A 138 -2.68 10.64 23.61
C PRO A 138 -2.74 9.11 23.48
N GLY A 139 -3.85 8.48 23.91
CA GLY A 139 -4.03 7.03 23.76
C GLY A 139 -4.02 6.56 22.30
N VAL A 140 -4.77 7.24 21.43
CA VAL A 140 -4.83 6.93 20.00
C VAL A 140 -3.47 7.15 19.32
N ALA A 141 -2.79 8.26 19.64
CA ALA A 141 -1.45 8.55 19.15
C ALA A 141 -0.45 7.43 19.51
N ARG A 142 -0.46 6.98 20.78
CA ARG A 142 0.41 5.87 21.22
C ARG A 142 0.07 4.55 20.52
N LEU A 143 -1.21 4.27 20.26
CA LEU A 143 -1.60 3.07 19.50
C LEU A 143 -1.11 3.13 18.05
N ILE A 144 -1.15 4.30 17.42
CA ILE A 144 -0.57 4.52 16.09
C ILE A 144 0.95 4.27 16.13
N ASP A 145 1.66 4.84 17.09
CA ASP A 145 3.12 4.71 17.19
C ASP A 145 3.54 3.25 17.46
N GLN A 146 2.80 2.54 18.31
CA GLN A 146 2.98 1.10 18.54
C GLN A 146 2.76 0.29 17.25
N ALA A 147 1.68 0.57 16.51
CA ALA A 147 1.38 -0.15 15.27
C ALA A 147 2.47 0.05 14.21
N LEU A 148 3.03 1.26 14.11
CA LEU A 148 4.16 1.55 13.22
C LEU A 148 5.44 0.82 13.65
N THR A 149 5.70 0.72 14.96
CA THR A 149 6.87 0.02 15.50
C THR A 149 6.78 -1.49 15.31
N LEU A 150 5.58 -2.08 15.44
CA LEU A 150 5.34 -3.51 15.23
C LEU A 150 5.36 -3.94 13.76
N ASN A 151 5.36 -2.98 12.83
CA ASN A 151 5.31 -3.30 11.41
C ASN A 151 6.66 -3.89 10.95
N PRO A 152 6.69 -5.13 10.41
CA PRO A 152 7.95 -5.78 10.03
C PRO A 152 8.65 -5.11 8.84
N VAL A 153 7.90 -4.43 7.97
CA VAL A 153 8.44 -3.76 6.79
C VAL A 153 8.46 -2.25 7.05
N PRO A 154 9.62 -1.61 7.26
CA PRO A 154 9.66 -0.18 7.52
C PRO A 154 9.14 0.62 6.32
N PHE A 155 8.54 1.78 6.59
CA PHE A 155 8.23 2.76 5.55
C PHE A 155 9.53 3.37 5.01
N ALA A 156 9.51 3.82 3.75
CA ALA A 156 10.62 4.59 3.20
C ALA A 156 10.84 5.87 4.04
N SER A 157 12.10 6.28 4.18
CA SER A 157 12.48 7.47 4.95
C SER A 157 12.21 8.78 4.22
N THR A 158 12.15 8.74 2.89
CA THR A 158 11.93 9.91 2.02
C THR A 158 10.93 9.60 0.92
N GLY A 159 10.46 10.64 0.25
CA GLY A 159 9.54 10.56 -0.88
C GLY A 159 8.10 10.87 -0.49
N ARG A 160 7.18 10.52 -1.39
CA ARG A 160 5.75 10.76 -1.23
C ARG A 160 4.99 9.54 -1.71
N GLY A 161 4.36 8.83 -0.78
CA GLY A 161 3.66 7.58 -1.10
C GLY A 161 2.55 7.78 -2.13
N ALA A 162 2.33 6.80 -3.00
CA ALA A 162 1.34 6.88 -4.08
C ALA A 162 -0.11 6.73 -3.56
N VAL A 163 -1.09 7.15 -4.37
CA VAL A 163 -2.51 6.82 -4.17
C VAL A 163 -2.92 5.85 -5.27
N VAL A 164 -3.29 4.62 -4.89
CA VAL A 164 -3.59 3.52 -5.81
C VAL A 164 -5.03 3.07 -5.61
N ILE A 165 -5.86 3.22 -6.63
CA ILE A 165 -7.25 2.75 -6.61
C ILE A 165 -7.31 1.29 -7.06
N ARG A 166 -7.82 0.42 -6.19
CA ARG A 166 -8.15 -0.99 -6.43
C ARG A 166 -9.67 -1.16 -6.37
N SER A 167 -10.37 -0.54 -7.31
CA SER A 167 -11.81 -0.76 -7.46
C SER A 167 -12.05 -2.07 -8.20
N THR A 168 -12.96 -2.89 -7.67
CA THR A 168 -13.42 -4.13 -8.30
C THR A 168 -14.39 -3.87 -9.46
N THR A 169 -14.89 -2.63 -9.65
CA THR A 169 -15.87 -2.30 -10.69
C THR A 169 -15.24 -1.86 -12.02
N ALA A 170 -13.93 -1.62 -12.06
CA ALA A 170 -13.22 -1.16 -13.25
C ALA A 170 -11.93 -1.93 -13.52
N SER A 171 -11.95 -3.27 -13.42
CA SER A 171 -10.94 -4.10 -14.09
C SER A 171 -11.20 -4.12 -15.61
N LYS A 172 -11.06 -2.96 -16.24
CA LYS A 172 -10.82 -2.80 -17.68
C LYS A 172 -9.69 -1.80 -17.85
N ARG A 173 -8.48 -2.23 -17.52
CA ARG A 173 -7.27 -1.72 -18.16
C ARG A 173 -6.65 -2.85 -18.96
N THR A 174 -6.69 -2.64 -20.27
CA THR A 174 -6.03 -3.39 -21.33
C THR A 174 -4.62 -3.81 -20.96
N SER A 175 -4.41 -5.10 -20.77
CA SER A 175 -3.08 -5.70 -20.88
C SER A 175 -2.65 -5.62 -22.36
N PRO A 176 -1.41 -5.24 -22.70
CA PRO A 176 -0.85 -5.57 -24.00
C PRO A 176 -0.90 -7.09 -24.14
N LYS A 177 -1.59 -7.56 -25.18
CA LYS A 177 -1.68 -8.97 -25.54
C LYS A 177 -0.29 -9.44 -25.96
N THR A 178 0.52 -9.94 -25.03
CA THR A 178 1.61 -10.84 -25.42
C THR A 178 0.95 -12.11 -25.92
N ALA A 179 0.93 -12.27 -27.24
CA ALA A 179 0.37 -13.44 -27.91
C ALA A 179 0.97 -14.73 -27.33
N PRO A 180 0.17 -15.80 -27.11
CA PRO A 180 0.72 -17.08 -26.75
C PRO A 180 1.61 -17.58 -27.89
N LYS A 181 2.87 -17.93 -27.58
CA LYS A 181 3.73 -18.68 -28.50
C LYS A 181 3.01 -19.98 -28.85
N ALA A 182 2.65 -20.13 -30.12
CA ALA A 182 2.17 -21.37 -30.69
C ALA A 182 3.24 -22.46 -30.51
N VAL A 183 2.93 -23.49 -29.74
CA VAL A 183 3.70 -24.75 -29.79
C VAL A 183 3.09 -25.55 -30.93
N LYS A 184 3.82 -25.61 -32.05
CA LYS A 184 3.47 -26.37 -33.24
C LYS A 184 3.30 -27.85 -32.87
N ALA A 185 2.13 -28.40 -33.17
CA ALA A 185 1.93 -29.82 -33.33
C ALA A 185 2.72 -30.31 -34.57
N ALA A 186 3.65 -31.24 -34.38
CA ALA A 186 4.22 -32.02 -35.48
C ALA A 186 3.53 -33.39 -35.51
N LYS A 187 2.61 -33.53 -36.46
CA LYS A 187 2.05 -34.81 -36.90
C LYS A 187 2.81 -35.15 -38.18
N ALA A 188 3.58 -36.23 -38.18
CA ALA A 188 4.12 -36.85 -39.38
C ALA A 188 3.65 -38.30 -39.43
N SER A 189 2.58 -38.53 -40.20
CA SER A 189 2.43 -39.72 -41.04
C SER A 189 3.70 -39.86 -41.90
N GLY A 190 4.37 -40.99 -42.08
CA GLY A 190 3.88 -42.35 -42.26
C GLY A 190 4.26 -42.77 -43.68
N SER A 191 5.20 -43.71 -43.85
CA SER A 191 5.22 -44.64 -44.99
C SER A 191 6.38 -45.64 -44.95
N ARG A 192 5.99 -46.93 -45.03
CA ARG A 192 6.57 -48.05 -45.81
C ARG A 192 7.95 -48.61 -45.42
N GLN A 193 8.29 -49.89 -45.62
CA GLN A 193 7.60 -51.17 -45.84
C GLN A 193 8.69 -52.26 -45.90
N GLY A 194 8.56 -53.35 -45.12
CA GLY A 194 8.90 -54.75 -45.45
C GLY A 194 10.36 -55.22 -45.64
N LYS A 195 10.76 -56.28 -44.88
CA LYS A 195 11.31 -57.58 -45.34
C LYS A 195 11.72 -58.42 -44.11
N LYS A 196 11.02 -59.53 -43.82
CA LYS A 196 11.42 -60.93 -44.05
C LYS A 196 12.82 -61.31 -43.54
N GLY A 197 12.82 -62.25 -42.59
CA GLY A 197 13.94 -63.01 -42.07
C GLY A 197 13.44 -63.87 -40.94
#